data_AF-A0A8D8N8L3-F1
#
_entry.id   AF-A0A8D8N8L3-F1
#
_cell.length_a   1.000
_cell.length_b   1.000
_cell.length_c   1.000
_cell.angle_alpha   90.00
_cell.angle_beta   90.00
_cell.angle_gamma   90.00
#
_symmetry.space_group_name_H-M   'P 1'
#
loop_
_entity.id
_entity.type
_entity.pdbx_description
1 polymer ?
#
loop_
_entity_poly.entity_id
_entity_poly.type
_entity_poly.pdbx_seq_one_letter_code
_entity_poly.pdbx_strand_id
1 'polypeptide(L)'
;MAEPSKEQQQQQLSPVLGSGESKPRCDGLEREAGFLCGVVEGFYGRPWTTEQRKDLFRKMKQWGMDSYIYAPKDDYKHRAYWRELYTVEEADHLTGLISAAHEQNINFYYALSPGLDITYSSSKELATLKRKLDQVSQFGCKAFALLFDDIEPEMSKPDKEVFQSFAYAQVSVTNEIYNHLNCP
;
A
#
# COMPACT_ATOMS: atom_id res chain seq x y z
N MET A 1 5.20 20.91 72.68
CA MET A 1 5.66 19.71 71.96
C MET A 1 5.71 20.08 70.50
N ALA A 2 6.92 20.12 69.95
CA ALA A 2 7.19 20.54 68.58
C ALA A 2 7.12 19.31 67.67
N GLU A 3 6.33 19.39 66.60
CA GLU A 3 6.47 18.49 65.45
C GLU A 3 7.06 19.29 64.28
N PRO A 4 8.21 18.87 63.73
CA PRO A 4 8.89 19.57 62.67
C PRO A 4 8.45 19.10 61.26
N SER A 5 8.42 20.10 60.37
CA SER A 5 8.79 20.10 58.94
C SER A 5 8.26 19.02 57.99
N LYS A 6 7.41 19.48 57.06
CA LYS A 6 7.25 18.94 55.71
C LYS A 6 8.56 19.10 54.94
N GLU A 7 9.33 18.03 54.84
CA GLU A 7 10.32 17.82 53.79
C GLU A 7 10.76 16.36 53.83
N GLN A 8 11.00 15.77 52.65
CA GLN A 8 11.48 14.39 52.40
C GLN A 8 10.40 13.32 52.22
N GLN A 9 9.86 13.23 50.99
CA GLN A 9 9.94 12.03 50.15
C GLN A 9 9.35 12.33 48.76
N GLN A 10 10.12 13.06 47.95
CA GLN A 10 9.92 13.07 46.51
C GLN A 10 10.74 11.91 45.94
N GLN A 11 10.12 10.72 45.90
CA GLN A 11 10.68 9.61 45.14
C GLN A 11 10.45 9.88 43.65
N GLN A 12 11.58 10.04 42.96
CA GLN A 12 11.72 10.14 41.52
C GLN A 12 11.11 8.91 40.86
N LEU A 13 10.03 9.09 40.08
CA LEU A 13 9.63 8.13 39.07
C LEU A 13 10.40 8.49 37.79
N SER A 14 11.52 7.81 37.59
CA SER A 14 12.27 7.80 36.33
C SER A 14 11.42 7.18 35.22
N PRO A 15 11.52 7.67 33.97
CA PRO A 15 10.96 6.96 32.84
C PRO A 15 11.79 5.69 32.62
N VAL A 16 11.13 4.53 32.72
CA VAL A 16 11.69 3.24 32.31
C VAL A 16 11.93 3.32 30.80
N LEU A 17 13.20 3.49 30.44
CA LEU A 17 13.71 3.26 29.09
C LEU A 17 13.46 1.78 28.74
N GLY A 18 12.35 1.54 28.05
CA GLY A 18 12.08 0.30 27.36
C GLY A 18 13.16 0.06 26.32
N SER A 19 13.84 -1.05 26.49
CA SER A 19 14.85 -1.65 25.63
C SER A 19 14.43 -1.69 24.16
N GLY A 20 15.42 -1.48 23.29
CA GLY A 20 15.28 -1.33 21.85
C GLY A 20 14.43 -2.40 21.15
N GLU A 21 13.36 -1.94 20.52
CA GLU A 21 12.96 -2.45 19.21
C GLU A 21 13.44 -1.43 18.18
N SER A 22 14.49 -1.81 17.44
CA SER A 22 14.97 -1.04 16.31
C SER A 22 13.87 -1.01 15.25
N LYS A 23 13.17 0.12 15.13
CA LYS A 23 12.39 0.44 13.92
C LYS A 23 13.33 0.19 12.73
N PRO A 24 12.94 -0.60 11.71
CA PRO A 24 13.76 -0.74 10.52
C PRO A 24 13.94 0.65 9.94
N ARG A 25 15.18 1.15 10.01
CA ARG A 25 15.55 2.41 9.40
C ARG A 25 15.53 2.12 7.91
N CYS A 26 14.63 2.77 7.18
CA CYS A 26 14.64 2.73 5.73
C CYS A 26 15.87 3.51 5.26
N ASP A 27 17.04 2.86 5.36
CA ASP A 27 18.31 3.34 4.83
C ASP A 27 18.23 3.20 3.30
N GLY A 28 17.51 4.14 2.70
CA GLY A 28 17.30 4.21 1.26
C GLY A 28 18.53 4.78 0.57
N LEU A 29 19.05 4.03 -0.40
CA LEU A 29 19.75 4.62 -1.53
C LEU A 29 18.89 5.78 -2.05
N GLU A 30 19.39 7.01 -1.99
CA GLU A 30 18.86 8.15 -2.72
C GLU A 30 18.97 7.82 -4.22
N ARG A 31 17.97 7.15 -4.78
CA ARG A 31 17.70 7.26 -6.21
C ARG A 31 17.27 8.69 -6.43
N GLU A 32 17.95 9.43 -7.30
CA GLU A 32 17.42 10.70 -7.82
C GLU A 32 16.00 10.40 -8.31
N ALA A 33 15.01 10.88 -7.56
CA ALA A 33 13.60 10.68 -7.89
C ALA A 33 13.30 11.53 -9.12
N GLY A 34 13.52 10.95 -10.30
CA GLY A 34 13.13 11.52 -11.57
C GLY A 34 11.62 11.76 -11.62
N PHE A 35 11.19 12.65 -12.52
CA PHE A 35 9.77 12.90 -12.74
C PHE A 35 9.08 11.63 -13.27
N LEU A 36 8.13 11.09 -12.51
CA LEU A 36 7.31 9.96 -12.94
C LEU A 36 6.40 10.39 -14.08
N CYS A 37 6.54 9.76 -15.25
CA CYS A 37 5.73 10.06 -16.43
C CYS A 37 5.15 8.77 -16.99
N GLY A 38 3.83 8.70 -17.11
CA GLY A 38 3.21 7.40 -17.24
C GLY A 38 1.72 7.36 -17.55
N VAL A 39 1.16 6.15 -17.47
CA VAL A 39 -0.25 5.86 -17.73
C VAL A 39 -0.86 5.13 -16.54
N VAL A 40 -2.07 5.52 -16.16
CA VAL A 40 -2.90 4.82 -15.17
C VAL A 40 -4.05 4.14 -15.90
N GLU A 41 -4.12 2.80 -15.87
CA GLU A 41 -5.29 2.05 -16.35
C GLU A 41 -6.37 2.08 -15.26
N GLY A 42 -6.94 3.26 -14.98
CA GLY A 42 -7.83 3.50 -13.82
C GLY A 42 -9.32 3.62 -14.14
N PHE A 43 -9.74 3.34 -15.38
CA PHE A 43 -11.10 3.58 -15.88
C PHE A 43 -12.06 2.41 -15.58
N TYR A 44 -13.36 2.72 -15.64
CA TYR A 44 -14.46 1.76 -15.63
C TYR A 44 -14.72 1.20 -17.03
N GLY A 45 -15.19 -0.05 -17.10
CA GLY A 45 -15.41 -0.77 -18.35
C GLY A 45 -14.33 -1.82 -18.60
N ARG A 46 -14.41 -2.45 -19.78
CA ARG A 46 -13.55 -3.57 -20.18
C ARG A 46 -12.06 -3.22 -20.00
N PRO A 47 -11.33 -3.91 -19.11
CA PRO A 47 -9.88 -3.73 -18.96
C PRO A 47 -9.13 -4.01 -20.27
N TRP A 48 -7.94 -3.43 -20.41
CA TRP A 48 -7.10 -3.71 -21.58
C TRP A 48 -6.69 -5.18 -21.61
N THR A 49 -6.61 -5.74 -22.81
CA THR A 49 -6.04 -7.08 -22.98
C THR A 49 -4.52 -7.05 -22.76
N THR A 50 -3.94 -8.21 -22.49
CA THR A 50 -2.48 -8.37 -22.37
C THR A 50 -1.73 -7.79 -23.56
N GLU A 51 -2.21 -8.05 -24.77
CA GLU A 51 -1.55 -7.58 -26.00
C GLU A 51 -1.67 -6.06 -26.18
N GLN A 52 -2.80 -5.46 -25.77
CA GLN A 52 -2.95 -4.00 -25.73
C GLN A 52 -1.99 -3.36 -24.72
N ARG A 53 -1.83 -3.96 -23.53
CA ARG A 53 -0.89 -3.48 -22.51
C ARG A 53 0.56 -3.59 -22.98
N LYS A 54 0.95 -4.71 -23.58
CA LYS A 54 2.29 -4.89 -24.16
C LYS A 54 2.58 -3.90 -25.28
N ASP A 55 1.61 -3.65 -26.16
CA ASP A 55 1.73 -2.62 -27.19
C ASP A 55 1.91 -1.22 -26.59
N LEU A 56 1.15 -0.90 -25.55
CA LEU A 56 1.29 0.34 -24.80
C LEU A 56 2.69 0.48 -24.19
N PHE A 57 3.24 -0.56 -23.56
CA PHE A 57 4.60 -0.50 -22.98
C PHE A 57 5.67 -0.16 -24.01
N ARG A 58 5.57 -0.74 -25.22
CA ARG A 58 6.51 -0.42 -26.32
C ARG A 58 6.40 1.05 -26.74
N LYS A 59 5.17 1.59 -26.81
CA LYS A 59 4.93 3.00 -27.16
C LYS A 59 5.38 3.96 -26.05
N MET A 60 5.09 3.63 -24.80
CA MET A 60 5.53 4.40 -23.63
C MET A 60 7.05 4.58 -23.63
N LYS A 61 7.79 3.49 -23.88
CA LYS A 61 9.26 3.55 -24.04
C LYS A 61 9.70 4.50 -25.16
N GLN A 62 9.03 4.47 -26.32
CA GLN A 62 9.33 5.39 -27.43
C GLN A 62 9.02 6.85 -27.09
N TRP A 63 8.05 7.09 -26.22
CA TRP A 63 7.67 8.42 -25.74
C TRP A 63 8.48 8.90 -24.53
N GLY A 64 9.40 8.09 -24.01
CA GLY A 64 10.18 8.42 -22.82
C GLY A 64 9.37 8.39 -21.51
N MET A 65 8.24 7.67 -21.49
CA MET A 65 7.48 7.37 -20.28
C MET A 65 8.07 6.16 -19.56
N ASP A 66 7.95 6.13 -18.25
CA ASP A 66 8.61 5.15 -17.39
C ASP A 66 7.65 4.45 -16.39
N SER A 67 6.40 4.89 -16.29
CA SER A 67 5.52 4.44 -15.19
C SER A 67 4.17 3.95 -15.70
N TYR A 68 3.78 2.73 -15.33
CA TYR A 68 2.45 2.19 -15.63
C TYR A 68 1.77 1.72 -14.35
N ILE A 69 0.57 2.23 -14.08
CA ILE A 69 -0.24 1.85 -12.93
C ILE A 69 -1.37 0.92 -13.38
N TYR A 70 -1.32 -0.32 -12.91
CA TYR A 70 -2.38 -1.31 -13.07
C TYR A 70 -3.49 -1.06 -12.04
N ALA A 71 -4.58 -0.42 -12.45
CA ALA A 71 -5.72 -0.10 -11.59
C ALA A 71 -7.12 -0.33 -12.24
N PRO A 72 -7.32 -1.36 -13.09
CA PRO A 72 -8.58 -1.50 -13.83
C PRO A 72 -9.75 -1.73 -12.86
N LYS A 73 -10.75 -0.83 -12.86
CA LYS A 73 -11.86 -0.86 -11.89
C LYS A 73 -12.73 -2.11 -11.98
N ASP A 74 -12.80 -2.71 -13.17
CA ASP A 74 -13.58 -3.93 -13.45
C ASP A 74 -12.76 -5.23 -13.29
N ASP A 75 -11.48 -5.16 -12.86
CA ASP A 75 -10.80 -6.33 -12.28
C ASP A 75 -11.34 -6.54 -10.86
N TYR A 76 -12.16 -7.59 -10.68
CA TYR A 76 -12.77 -7.85 -9.38
C TYR A 76 -11.74 -8.00 -8.26
N LYS A 77 -10.58 -8.63 -8.50
CA LYS A 77 -9.56 -8.84 -7.47
C LYS A 77 -8.69 -7.61 -7.21
N HIS A 78 -8.82 -6.57 -8.03
CA HIS A 78 -8.27 -5.24 -7.75
C HIS A 78 -9.18 -4.45 -6.79
N ARG A 79 -10.50 -4.67 -6.84
CA ARG A 79 -11.50 -3.84 -6.13
C ARG A 79 -12.50 -4.67 -5.31
N ALA A 80 -13.57 -5.19 -5.90
CA ALA A 80 -14.68 -5.81 -5.17
C ALA A 80 -14.29 -7.05 -4.34
N TYR A 81 -13.35 -7.85 -4.85
CA TYR A 81 -12.82 -9.06 -4.23
C TYR A 81 -11.33 -8.91 -3.89
N TRP A 82 -10.92 -7.71 -3.46
CA TRP A 82 -9.52 -7.39 -3.13
C TRP A 82 -8.88 -8.35 -2.11
N ARG A 83 -9.69 -9.00 -1.28
CA ARG A 83 -9.26 -10.01 -0.29
C ARG A 83 -8.85 -11.35 -0.90
N GLU A 84 -9.32 -11.65 -2.10
CA GLU A 84 -9.03 -12.89 -2.80
C GLU A 84 -7.65 -12.87 -3.42
N LEU A 85 -6.89 -13.94 -3.22
CA LEU A 85 -5.61 -14.12 -3.88
C LEU A 85 -5.81 -14.44 -5.37
N TYR A 86 -4.80 -14.11 -6.17
CA TYR A 86 -4.77 -14.56 -7.56
C TYR A 86 -4.60 -16.09 -7.62
N THR A 87 -5.30 -16.74 -8.55
CA THR A 87 -5.09 -18.17 -8.86
C THR A 87 -3.74 -18.36 -9.54
N VAL A 88 -3.34 -19.60 -9.78
CA VAL A 88 -2.08 -19.91 -10.47
C VAL A 88 -2.08 -19.31 -11.89
N GLU A 89 -3.19 -19.44 -12.60
CA GLU A 89 -3.33 -18.94 -13.98
C GLU A 89 -3.29 -17.41 -14.03
N GLU A 90 -3.94 -16.74 -13.07
CA GLU A 90 -3.89 -15.28 -12.95
C GLU A 90 -2.50 -14.79 -12.51
N ALA A 91 -1.83 -15.53 -11.62
CA ALA A 91 -0.47 -15.24 -11.19
C ALA A 91 0.53 -15.33 -12.36
N ASP A 92 0.43 -16.37 -13.18
CA ASP A 92 1.26 -16.53 -14.38
C ASP A 92 1.05 -15.37 -15.36
N HIS A 93 -0.22 -14.98 -15.56
CA HIS A 93 -0.56 -13.83 -16.39
C HIS A 93 0.07 -12.55 -15.87
N LEU A 94 -0.12 -12.24 -14.58
CA LEU A 94 0.34 -10.99 -13.97
C LEU A 94 1.88 -10.94 -13.92
N THR A 95 2.53 -12.06 -13.62
CA THR A 95 4.00 -12.21 -13.68
C THR A 95 4.53 -11.93 -15.08
N GLY A 96 3.90 -12.50 -16.11
CA GLY A 96 4.26 -12.25 -17.51
C GLY A 96 4.07 -10.79 -17.92
N LEU A 97 3.02 -10.13 -17.41
CA LEU A 97 2.76 -8.72 -17.67
C LEU A 97 3.78 -7.80 -16.99
N ILE A 98 4.12 -8.05 -15.72
CA ILE A 98 5.16 -7.34 -14.99
C ILE A 98 6.51 -7.48 -15.72
N SER A 99 6.85 -8.70 -16.14
CA SER A 99 8.08 -8.97 -16.89
C SER A 99 8.12 -8.18 -18.21
N ALA A 100 7.02 -8.17 -18.97
CA ALA A 100 6.93 -7.41 -20.22
C ALA A 100 7.05 -5.89 -20.02
N ALA A 101 6.58 -5.34 -18.90
CA ALA A 101 6.79 -3.93 -18.56
C ALA A 101 8.28 -3.65 -18.30
N HIS A 102 8.92 -4.49 -17.48
CA HIS A 102 10.33 -4.35 -17.15
C HIS A 102 11.26 -4.47 -18.38
N GLU A 103 10.95 -5.35 -19.34
CA GLU A 103 11.67 -5.45 -20.61
C GLU A 103 11.66 -4.15 -21.43
N GLN A 104 10.66 -3.29 -21.20
CA GLN A 104 10.54 -1.97 -21.83
C GLN A 104 11.04 -0.83 -20.94
N ASN A 105 11.70 -1.13 -19.82
CA ASN A 105 12.10 -0.16 -18.79
C ASN A 105 10.90 0.62 -18.19
N ILE A 106 9.74 -0.02 -18.10
CA ILE A 106 8.55 0.55 -17.45
C ILE A 106 8.44 0.02 -16.03
N ASN A 107 8.41 0.92 -15.05
CA ASN A 107 8.05 0.65 -13.67
C ASN A 107 6.57 0.25 -13.60
N PHE A 108 6.33 -1.01 -13.22
CA PHE A 108 4.98 -1.53 -13.06
C PHE A 108 4.51 -1.31 -11.62
N TYR A 109 3.50 -0.46 -11.46
CA TYR A 109 2.83 -0.20 -10.19
C TYR A 109 1.56 -1.05 -10.09
N TYR A 110 1.50 -1.94 -9.10
CA TYR A 110 0.27 -2.64 -8.78
C TYR A 110 -0.59 -1.79 -7.85
N ALA A 111 -1.76 -1.38 -8.31
CA ALA A 111 -2.73 -0.72 -7.45
C ALA A 111 -3.71 -1.73 -6.85
N LEU A 112 -4.20 -1.43 -5.64
CA LEU A 112 -5.30 -2.14 -5.00
C LEU A 112 -6.28 -1.13 -4.41
N SER A 113 -7.58 -1.39 -4.59
CA SER A 113 -8.67 -0.48 -4.20
C SER A 113 -9.56 -1.13 -3.12
N PRO A 114 -9.11 -1.21 -1.85
CA PRO A 114 -9.86 -1.89 -0.79
C PRO A 114 -10.99 -1.05 -0.20
N GLY A 115 -11.09 0.24 -0.57
CA GLY A 115 -11.94 1.22 0.11
C GLY A 115 -13.45 0.98 0.03
N LEU A 116 -13.94 0.04 -0.78
CA LEU A 116 -15.36 -0.29 -0.87
C LEU A 116 -15.93 -0.81 0.45
N ASP A 117 -15.17 -1.65 1.17
CA ASP A 117 -15.68 -2.37 2.34
C ASP A 117 -14.61 -2.71 3.38
N ILE A 118 -13.41 -2.12 3.28
CA ILE A 118 -12.38 -2.29 4.29
C ILE A 118 -12.83 -1.70 5.63
N THR A 119 -12.63 -2.46 6.70
CA THR A 119 -12.65 -1.92 8.07
C THR A 119 -11.21 -1.60 8.46
N TYR A 120 -10.83 -0.33 8.45
CA TYR A 120 -9.44 0.13 8.60
C TYR A 120 -8.82 -0.27 9.95
N SER A 121 -9.64 -0.33 10.99
CA SER A 121 -9.27 -0.70 12.36
C SER A 121 -9.11 -2.22 12.55
N SER A 122 -9.49 -3.03 11.57
CA SER A 122 -9.45 -4.49 11.67
C SER A 122 -8.06 -5.03 11.35
N SER A 123 -7.43 -5.67 12.34
CA SER A 123 -6.16 -6.37 12.15
C SER A 123 -6.25 -7.51 11.13
N LYS A 124 -7.43 -8.14 11.01
CA LYS A 124 -7.69 -9.18 10.00
C LYS A 124 -7.70 -8.61 8.58
N GLU A 125 -8.29 -7.43 8.39
CA GLU A 125 -8.29 -6.74 7.09
C GLU A 125 -6.86 -6.35 6.71
N LEU A 126 -6.10 -5.80 7.65
CA LEU A 126 -4.70 -5.45 7.44
C LEU A 126 -3.84 -6.67 7.10
N ALA A 127 -4.02 -7.80 7.79
CA ALA A 127 -3.32 -9.05 7.47
C ALA A 127 -3.69 -9.59 6.07
N THR A 128 -4.96 -9.45 5.68
CA THR A 128 -5.44 -9.85 4.34
C THR A 128 -4.81 -9.00 3.25
N LEU A 129 -4.74 -7.68 3.47
CA LEU A 129 -4.11 -6.72 2.58
C LEU A 129 -2.62 -7.01 2.40
N LYS A 130 -1.89 -7.20 3.51
CA LYS A 130 -0.47 -7.59 3.52
C LYS A 130 -0.24 -8.86 2.69
N ARG A 131 -1.03 -9.92 2.94
CA ARG A 131 -0.92 -11.19 2.21
C ARG A 131 -1.15 -11.05 0.70
N LYS A 132 -2.11 -10.22 0.28
CA LYS A 132 -2.38 -9.96 -1.15
C LYS A 132 -1.20 -9.25 -1.81
N LEU A 133 -0.66 -8.23 -1.16
CA LEU A 133 0.48 -7.46 -1.67
C LEU A 133 1.77 -8.28 -1.67
N ASP A 134 1.98 -9.13 -0.67
CA ASP A 134 3.10 -10.10 -0.64
C ASP A 134 3.04 -11.04 -1.84
N GLN A 135 1.84 -11.55 -2.18
CA GLN A 135 1.65 -12.40 -3.35
C GLN A 135 2.07 -11.67 -4.64
N VAL A 136 1.68 -10.41 -4.80
CA VAL A 136 2.03 -9.63 -6.00
C VAL A 136 3.51 -9.22 -6.00
N SER A 137 4.11 -9.00 -4.83
CA SER A 137 5.55 -8.80 -4.70
C SER A 137 6.34 -10.03 -5.18
N GLN A 138 5.86 -11.24 -4.86
CA GLN A 138 6.45 -12.49 -5.34
C GLN A 138 6.37 -12.66 -6.87
N PHE A 139 5.44 -11.97 -7.54
CA PHE A 139 5.36 -11.92 -9.01
C PHE A 139 6.41 -11.00 -9.64
N GLY A 140 7.25 -10.34 -8.82
CA GLY A 140 8.31 -9.43 -9.25
C GLY A 140 7.92 -7.95 -9.23
N CYS A 141 6.71 -7.60 -8.76
CA CYS A 141 6.30 -6.21 -8.63
C CYS A 141 7.03 -5.55 -7.44
N LYS A 142 7.52 -4.33 -7.66
CA LYS A 142 8.30 -3.56 -6.67
C LYS A 142 7.66 -2.24 -6.29
N ALA A 143 6.59 -1.83 -6.95
CA ALA A 143 5.95 -0.55 -6.75
C ALA A 143 4.44 -0.75 -6.59
N PHE A 144 3.84 -0.07 -5.62
CA PHE A 144 2.48 -0.33 -5.19
C PHE A 144 1.69 0.96 -5.00
N ALA A 145 0.37 0.88 -5.14
CA ALA A 145 -0.56 1.95 -4.82
C ALA A 145 -1.77 1.42 -4.06
N LEU A 146 -2.21 2.14 -3.02
CA LEU A 146 -3.53 1.95 -2.41
C LEU A 146 -4.43 3.08 -2.86
N LEU A 147 -5.58 2.73 -3.42
CA LEU A 147 -6.54 3.70 -3.96
C LEU A 147 -7.81 3.73 -3.10
N PHE A 148 -8.29 4.93 -2.83
CA PHE A 148 -9.48 5.21 -2.03
C PHE A 148 -10.45 6.14 -2.77
N ASP A 149 -10.46 6.08 -4.11
CA ASP A 149 -11.36 6.82 -4.98
C ASP A 149 -12.71 6.09 -5.17
N ASP A 150 -13.78 6.86 -5.43
CA ASP A 150 -15.13 6.35 -5.70
C ASP A 150 -15.64 5.34 -4.65
N ILE A 151 -15.54 5.74 -3.38
CA ILE A 151 -16.01 4.99 -2.21
C ILE A 151 -17.02 5.81 -1.40
N GLU A 152 -17.75 5.15 -0.50
CA GLU A 152 -18.61 5.84 0.45
C GLU A 152 -17.77 6.79 1.33
N PRO A 153 -18.17 8.06 1.49
CA PRO A 153 -17.40 9.05 2.23
C PRO A 153 -17.50 8.86 3.76
N GLU A 154 -18.29 7.90 4.21
CA GLU A 154 -18.61 7.66 5.61
C GLU A 154 -17.83 6.45 6.15
N MET A 155 -17.23 6.62 7.33
CA MET A 155 -16.50 5.55 7.99
C MET A 155 -17.45 4.52 8.62
N SER A 156 -16.99 3.27 8.67
CA SER A 156 -17.67 2.22 9.43
C SER A 156 -17.73 2.58 10.92
N LYS A 157 -18.71 2.02 11.65
CA LYS A 157 -18.83 2.27 13.11
C LYS A 157 -17.56 1.89 13.89
N PRO A 158 -16.93 0.73 13.66
CA PRO A 158 -15.67 0.39 14.33
C PRO A 158 -14.55 1.41 14.04
N ASP A 159 -14.45 1.90 12.81
CA ASP A 159 -13.41 2.85 12.44
C ASP A 159 -13.59 4.21 13.13
N LYS A 160 -14.84 4.64 13.37
CA LYS A 160 -15.14 5.87 14.12
C LYS A 160 -14.72 5.80 15.59
N GLU A 161 -14.63 4.62 16.18
CA GLU A 161 -14.18 4.43 17.57
C GLU A 161 -12.66 4.54 17.69
N VAL A 162 -11.92 4.29 16.60
CA VAL A 162 -10.46 4.23 16.59
C VAL A 162 -9.82 5.47 15.96
N PHE A 163 -10.39 5.96 14.85
CA PHE A 163 -9.80 7.03 14.06
C PHE A 163 -10.55 8.35 14.18
N GLN A 164 -9.79 9.43 14.32
CA GLN A 164 -10.32 10.79 14.42
C GLN A 164 -10.91 11.31 13.11
N SER A 165 -10.47 10.77 11.97
CA SER A 165 -10.95 11.16 10.65
C SER A 165 -10.74 10.04 9.63
N PHE A 166 -11.48 10.11 8.52
CA PHE A 166 -11.37 9.13 7.44
C PHE A 166 -9.98 9.15 6.77
N ALA A 167 -9.42 10.34 6.57
CA ALA A 167 -8.05 10.50 6.09
C ALA A 167 -7.03 9.86 7.03
N TYR A 168 -7.23 9.98 8.36
CA TYR A 168 -6.32 9.34 9.33
C TYR A 168 -6.39 7.80 9.24
N ALA A 169 -7.57 7.22 9.03
CA ALA A 169 -7.72 5.78 8.81
C ALA A 169 -6.97 5.31 7.55
N GLN A 170 -7.14 6.03 6.42
CA GLN A 170 -6.47 5.71 5.15
C GLN A 170 -4.95 5.83 5.26
N VAL A 171 -4.45 6.90 5.87
CA VAL A 171 -3.00 7.11 6.10
C VAL A 171 -2.44 6.05 7.04
N SER A 172 -3.17 5.68 8.09
CA SER A 172 -2.74 4.63 9.03
C SER A 172 -2.52 3.30 8.33
N VAL A 173 -3.49 2.84 7.52
CA VAL A 173 -3.34 1.60 6.75
C VAL A 173 -2.22 1.72 5.71
N THR A 174 -2.11 2.86 5.03
CA THR A 174 -1.06 3.08 4.01
C THR A 174 0.34 3.01 4.62
N ASN A 175 0.56 3.63 5.77
CA ASN A 175 1.85 3.58 6.47
C ASN A 175 2.19 2.16 6.94
N GLU A 176 1.21 1.41 7.45
CA GLU A 176 1.38 0.00 7.83
C GLU A 176 1.82 -0.85 6.63
N ILE A 177 1.22 -0.64 5.47
CA ILE A 177 1.60 -1.35 4.24
C ILE A 177 2.97 -0.91 3.71
N TYR A 178 3.26 0.39 3.73
CA TYR A 178 4.55 0.92 3.31
C TYR A 178 5.71 0.31 4.12
N ASN A 179 5.54 0.24 5.45
CA ASN A 179 6.53 -0.40 6.32
C ASN A 179 6.62 -1.91 6.08
N HIS A 180 5.47 -2.60 5.91
CA HIS A 180 5.43 -4.04 5.66
C HIS A 180 6.15 -4.44 4.36
N LEU A 181 6.01 -3.63 3.31
CA LEU A 181 6.67 -3.85 2.02
C LEU A 181 8.14 -3.38 1.99
N ASN A 182 8.72 -3.03 3.15
CA ASN A 182 10.10 -2.54 3.30
C ASN A 182 10.39 -1.24 2.55
N CYS A 183 9.50 -0.24 2.63
CA CYS A 183 9.68 1.07 2.02
C CYS A 183 10.01 1.00 0.50
N PRO A 184 9.11 0.43 -0.32
CA PRO A 184 9.33 0.20 -1.74
C PRO A 184 9.50 1.48 -2.57
#